data_AF-A0A368XE60-F1
#
_entry.id   AF-A0A368XE60-F1
#
_cell.length_a   1.000
_cell.length_b   1.000
_cell.length_c   1.000
_cell.angle_alpha   90.00
_cell.angle_beta   90.00
_cell.angle_gamma   90.00
#
_symmetry.space_group_name_H-M   'P 1'
#
loop_
_entity.id
_entity.type
_entity.pdbx_description
1 polymer ?
#
loop_
_entity_poly.entity_id
_entity_poly.type
_entity_poly.pdbx_seq_one_letter_code
_entity_poly.pdbx_strand_id
1 'polypeptide(L)'
;MHDDDITLIHSPLERTHSADGHTLRIHIYRSPESNWTLEVEDELGTSTVWDESFDTDTAALEAALAALEIEGVHDFVTSAQQAAEQDEPALLQKLAQARAQSPSSPSGVRDMMLPLSNEELDDLDGFLLGLDAEESMTLDMLDGFMHALAIGPQTVMPSRWLPKVWGQAEGPLPPAESLDEANHWLGLLMRHFNSIVAGYEQNPPIIEPCWSSTRYGDDGELDDAETWAHGFIQAVELSRAAWQELLDDPGGQRWYQPIGLLGEDDFSADQDELTRTPAQRAALAEQIEDSLAHIHAFWLPPRQAVAEREHAQRMGRKVGRNEPCPCGGGNKFKKCCGAAAHLH
;
A
#
# COMPACT_ATOMS: atom_id res chain seq x y z
N MET A 1 -8.97 -27.89 -6.13
CA MET A 1 -7.87 -28.43 -6.95
C MET A 1 -6.71 -27.48 -6.72
N HIS A 2 -5.54 -28.00 -6.37
CA HIS A 2 -4.43 -27.27 -5.73
C HIS A 2 -3.98 -26.08 -6.59
N ASP A 3 -3.82 -24.93 -5.94
CA ASP A 3 -3.06 -23.80 -6.47
C ASP A 3 -1.59 -24.22 -6.37
N ASP A 4 -1.12 -24.92 -7.40
CA ASP A 4 0.28 -25.32 -7.51
C ASP A 4 1.08 -24.05 -7.81
N ASP A 5 1.66 -23.46 -6.77
CA ASP A 5 2.71 -22.45 -6.84
C ASP A 5 3.77 -22.95 -7.83
N ILE A 6 3.75 -22.43 -9.07
CA ILE A 6 4.64 -22.89 -10.14
C ILE A 6 6.06 -22.54 -9.72
N THR A 7 6.77 -23.53 -9.18
CA THR A 7 8.13 -23.35 -8.71
C THR A 7 9.05 -23.18 -9.92
N LEU A 8 9.45 -21.95 -10.22
CA LEU A 8 10.41 -21.68 -11.29
C LEU A 8 11.85 -21.92 -10.81
N ILE A 9 12.60 -22.67 -11.62
CA ILE A 9 14.03 -22.92 -11.46
C ILE A 9 14.77 -21.95 -12.37
N HIS A 10 15.55 -21.05 -11.76
CA HIS A 10 16.36 -20.06 -12.45
C HIS A 10 17.77 -20.59 -12.77
N SER A 11 18.28 -20.28 -13.95
CA SER A 11 19.63 -20.65 -14.35
C SER A 11 20.66 -19.77 -13.65
N PRO A 12 21.81 -20.32 -13.23
CA PRO A 12 22.94 -19.50 -12.78
C PRO A 12 23.60 -18.69 -13.92
N LEU A 13 23.21 -18.90 -15.18
CA LEU A 13 23.72 -18.19 -16.35
C LEU A 13 22.93 -16.91 -16.66
N GLU A 14 21.84 -16.65 -15.94
CA GLU A 14 21.17 -15.36 -15.95
C GLU A 14 22.16 -14.23 -15.68
N ARG A 15 22.05 -13.16 -16.46
CA ARG A 15 23.04 -12.07 -16.41
C ARG A 15 22.49 -10.78 -16.99
N THR A 16 23.14 -9.70 -16.60
CA THR A 16 22.99 -8.40 -17.24
C THR A 16 23.94 -8.31 -18.43
N HIS A 17 23.46 -7.71 -19.52
CA HIS A 17 24.24 -7.39 -20.71
C HIS A 17 24.05 -5.91 -21.06
N SER A 18 25.15 -5.15 -21.12
CA SER A 18 25.10 -3.71 -21.44
C SER A 18 25.93 -3.41 -22.68
N ALA A 19 25.31 -2.84 -23.70
CA ALA A 19 25.93 -2.34 -24.92
C ALA A 19 25.06 -1.22 -25.52
N ASP A 20 25.66 -0.38 -26.37
CA ASP A 20 24.96 0.71 -27.10
C ASP A 20 24.10 1.66 -26.24
N GLY A 21 24.45 1.79 -24.95
CA GLY A 21 23.73 2.65 -24.00
C GLY A 21 22.55 1.99 -23.29
N HIS A 22 22.22 0.74 -23.63
CA HIS A 22 21.15 -0.04 -23.02
C HIS A 22 21.68 -1.04 -21.99
N THR A 23 20.81 -1.46 -21.06
CA THR A 23 21.11 -2.48 -20.07
C THR A 23 20.00 -3.51 -20.03
N LEU A 24 20.30 -4.69 -20.57
CA LEU A 24 19.37 -5.79 -20.69
C LEU A 24 19.58 -6.81 -19.58
N ARG A 25 18.50 -7.41 -19.10
CA ARG A 25 18.51 -8.55 -18.20
C ARG A 25 18.08 -9.80 -18.97
N ILE A 26 18.99 -10.77 -19.04
CA ILE A 26 18.74 -12.08 -19.65
C ILE A 26 18.28 -13.02 -18.54
N HIS A 27 17.02 -13.42 -18.59
CA HIS A 27 16.40 -14.41 -17.71
C HIS A 27 16.31 -15.76 -18.42
N ILE A 28 16.64 -16.83 -17.69
CA ILE A 28 16.66 -18.19 -18.23
C ILE A 28 16.11 -19.10 -17.14
N TYR A 29 14.86 -19.53 -17.31
CA TYR A 29 14.13 -20.23 -16.27
C TYR A 29 13.34 -21.40 -16.84
N ARG A 30 12.91 -22.32 -15.97
CA ARG A 30 12.01 -23.43 -16.33
C ARG A 30 11.17 -23.87 -15.15
N SER A 31 10.04 -24.52 -15.42
CA SER A 31 9.38 -25.34 -14.41
C SER A 31 10.09 -26.69 -14.27
N PRO A 32 9.85 -27.48 -13.20
CA PRO A 32 10.52 -28.76 -13.01
C PRO A 32 10.30 -29.75 -14.16
N GLU A 33 9.17 -29.61 -14.86
CA GLU A 33 8.69 -30.50 -15.92
C GLU A 33 8.84 -29.91 -17.33
N SER A 34 9.48 -28.74 -17.49
CA SER A 34 9.68 -28.10 -18.80
C SER A 34 11.14 -27.88 -19.17
N ASN A 35 11.35 -27.61 -20.45
CA ASN A 35 12.60 -27.12 -21.03
C ASN A 35 12.83 -25.64 -20.66
N TRP A 36 14.05 -25.15 -20.88
CA TRP A 36 14.43 -23.78 -20.55
C TRP A 36 13.71 -22.76 -21.43
N THR A 37 13.19 -21.72 -20.81
CA THR A 37 12.61 -20.54 -21.44
C THR A 37 13.63 -19.42 -21.36
N LEU A 38 13.73 -18.65 -22.45
CA LEU A 38 14.58 -17.48 -22.55
C LEU A 38 13.72 -16.23 -22.60
N GLU A 39 14.07 -15.26 -21.77
CA GLU A 39 13.46 -13.95 -21.73
C GLU A 39 14.56 -12.87 -21.66
N VAL A 40 14.43 -11.81 -22.45
CA VAL A 40 15.32 -10.65 -22.39
C VAL A 40 14.48 -9.41 -22.13
N GLU A 41 14.76 -8.78 -21.00
CA GLU A 41 14.07 -7.59 -20.50
C GLU A 41 14.98 -6.37 -20.62
N ASP A 42 14.46 -5.26 -21.14
CA ASP A 42 15.18 -3.99 -21.20
C ASP A 42 15.05 -3.15 -19.92
N GLU A 43 15.76 -2.02 -19.85
CA GLU A 43 15.71 -1.14 -18.67
C GLU A 43 14.34 -0.46 -18.43
N LEU A 44 13.41 -0.50 -19.40
CA LEU A 44 12.06 0.02 -19.27
C LEU A 44 11.04 -1.08 -18.92
N GLY A 45 11.49 -2.33 -18.75
CA GLY A 45 10.65 -3.48 -18.45
C GLY A 45 9.97 -4.10 -19.67
N THR A 46 10.36 -3.72 -20.90
CA THR A 46 9.88 -4.38 -22.12
C THR A 46 10.56 -5.72 -22.27
N SER A 47 9.77 -6.77 -22.41
CA SER A 47 10.27 -8.14 -22.45
C SER A 47 10.10 -8.77 -23.83
N THR A 48 11.15 -9.42 -24.31
CA THR A 48 11.12 -10.32 -25.46
C THR A 48 11.26 -11.75 -24.96
N VAL A 49 10.23 -12.56 -25.18
CA VAL A 49 10.21 -13.98 -24.78
C VAL A 49 10.31 -14.83 -26.03
N TRP A 50 11.18 -15.84 -26.00
CA TRP A 50 11.34 -16.76 -27.11
C TRP A 50 10.22 -17.81 -27.08
N ASP A 51 9.55 -18.01 -28.21
CA ASP A 51 8.51 -19.04 -28.38
C ASP A 51 9.10 -20.47 -28.33
N GLU A 52 10.38 -20.62 -28.69
CA GLU A 52 11.08 -21.90 -28.65
C GLU A 52 11.69 -22.16 -27.27
N SER A 53 11.49 -23.38 -26.76
CA SER A 53 12.15 -23.84 -25.54
C SER A 53 13.51 -24.48 -25.83
N PHE A 54 14.44 -24.39 -24.89
CA PHE A 54 15.81 -24.87 -25.03
C PHE A 54 16.09 -26.08 -24.12
N ASP A 55 16.80 -27.08 -24.65
CA ASP A 55 17.17 -28.27 -23.87
C ASP A 55 18.18 -27.96 -22.75
N THR A 56 18.96 -26.88 -22.89
CA THR A 56 19.94 -26.43 -21.89
C THR A 56 19.89 -24.92 -21.70
N ASP A 57 20.21 -24.45 -20.50
CA ASP A 57 20.33 -23.03 -20.18
C ASP A 57 21.47 -22.35 -20.94
N THR A 58 22.52 -23.10 -21.30
CA THR A 58 23.61 -22.62 -22.14
C THR A 58 23.13 -22.32 -23.56
N ALA A 59 22.32 -23.20 -24.16
CA ALA A 59 21.75 -22.96 -25.49
C ALA A 59 20.81 -21.75 -25.50
N ALA A 60 20.02 -21.55 -24.43
CA ALA A 60 19.23 -20.35 -24.25
C ALA A 60 20.11 -19.10 -24.19
N LEU A 61 21.18 -19.10 -23.38
CA LEU A 61 22.08 -17.94 -23.29
C LEU A 61 22.76 -17.63 -24.64
N GLU A 62 23.23 -18.66 -25.35
CA GLU A 62 23.85 -18.48 -26.67
C GLU A 62 22.87 -17.88 -27.68
N ALA A 63 21.60 -18.31 -27.65
CA ALA A 63 20.56 -17.75 -28.52
C ALA A 63 20.30 -16.27 -28.23
N ALA A 64 20.22 -15.87 -26.96
CA ALA A 64 20.10 -14.46 -26.57
C ALA A 64 21.28 -13.63 -27.09
N LEU A 65 22.50 -14.08 -26.84
CA LEU A 65 23.69 -13.34 -27.24
C LEU A 65 23.82 -13.26 -28.77
N ALA A 66 23.47 -14.33 -29.48
CA ALA A 66 23.47 -14.33 -30.95
C ALA A 66 22.43 -13.37 -31.52
N ALA A 67 21.22 -13.31 -30.94
CA ALA A 67 20.20 -12.35 -31.36
C ALA A 67 20.67 -10.90 -31.16
N LEU A 68 21.21 -10.59 -29.97
CA LEU A 68 21.75 -9.27 -29.65
C LEU A 68 22.94 -8.87 -30.54
N GLU A 69 23.78 -9.83 -30.94
CA GLU A 69 24.90 -9.60 -31.85
C GLU A 69 24.46 -9.41 -33.30
N ILE A 70 23.47 -10.18 -33.77
CA ILE A 70 22.97 -10.14 -35.15
C ILE A 70 22.16 -8.86 -35.40
N GLU A 71 21.27 -8.51 -34.47
CA GLU A 71 20.39 -7.34 -34.60
C GLU A 71 21.07 -6.04 -34.14
N GLY A 72 21.99 -6.13 -33.18
CA GLY A 72 22.52 -4.98 -32.47
C GLY A 72 21.61 -4.59 -31.31
N VAL A 73 22.19 -4.23 -30.17
CA VAL A 73 21.44 -4.06 -28.92
C VAL A 73 20.45 -2.90 -28.98
N HIS A 74 20.83 -1.79 -29.62
CA HIS A 74 19.94 -0.64 -29.79
C HIS A 74 18.70 -0.96 -30.65
N ASP A 75 18.91 -1.66 -31.77
CA ASP A 75 17.83 -2.00 -32.70
C ASP A 75 16.93 -3.07 -32.09
N PHE A 76 17.49 -4.06 -31.38
CA PHE A 76 16.73 -5.07 -30.63
C PHE A 76 15.76 -4.44 -29.62
N VAL A 77 16.24 -3.48 -28.81
CA VAL A 77 15.41 -2.77 -27.82
C VAL A 77 14.31 -1.96 -28.51
N THR A 78 14.69 -1.18 -29.53
CA THR A 78 13.74 -0.30 -30.22
C THR A 78 12.65 -1.09 -30.94
N SER A 79 13.01 -2.20 -31.58
CA SER A 79 12.06 -3.14 -32.21
C SER A 79 11.10 -3.74 -31.19
N ALA A 80 11.62 -4.19 -30.04
CA ALA A 80 10.80 -4.77 -28.98
C ALA A 80 9.80 -3.77 -28.39
N GLN A 81 10.22 -2.53 -28.15
CA GLN A 81 9.36 -1.45 -27.64
C GLN A 81 8.27 -1.08 -28.66
N GLN A 82 8.62 -0.94 -29.94
CA GLN A 82 7.64 -0.65 -30.99
C GLN A 82 6.64 -1.79 -31.19
N ALA A 83 7.08 -3.05 -31.07
CA ALA A 83 6.19 -4.20 -31.11
C ALA A 83 5.23 -4.20 -29.92
N ALA A 84 5.72 -3.88 -28.71
CA ALA A 84 4.90 -3.77 -27.51
C ALA A 84 3.85 -2.65 -27.61
N GLU A 85 4.21 -1.48 -28.16
CA GLU A 85 3.27 -0.36 -28.40
C GLU A 85 2.20 -0.71 -29.47
N GLN A 86 2.57 -1.47 -30.51
CA GLN A 86 1.63 -1.89 -31.56
C GLN A 86 0.66 -2.97 -31.09
N ASP A 87 1.12 -3.87 -30.22
CA ASP A 87 0.30 -4.91 -29.63
C ASP A 87 -0.50 -4.44 -28.41
N GLU A 88 -0.17 -3.29 -27.80
CA GLU A 88 -0.86 -2.74 -26.62
C GLU A 88 -2.39 -2.70 -26.78
N PRO A 89 -2.98 -2.22 -27.91
CA PRO A 89 -4.43 -2.19 -28.07
C PRO A 89 -5.04 -3.60 -28.18
N ALA A 90 -4.34 -4.53 -28.84
CA ALA A 90 -4.77 -5.91 -29.00
C ALA A 90 -4.58 -6.72 -27.71
N LEU A 91 -3.55 -6.42 -26.92
CA LEU A 91 -3.28 -7.00 -25.61
C LEU A 91 -4.31 -6.50 -24.60
N LEU A 92 -4.62 -5.21 -24.57
CA LEU A 92 -5.73 -4.64 -23.77
C LEU A 92 -7.07 -5.26 -24.16
N GLN A 93 -7.32 -5.49 -25.45
CA GLN A 93 -8.55 -6.11 -25.93
C GLN A 93 -8.61 -7.61 -25.64
N LYS A 94 -7.50 -8.36 -25.79
CA LYS A 94 -7.40 -9.78 -25.40
C LYS A 94 -7.47 -9.95 -23.89
N LEU A 95 -6.89 -9.05 -23.09
CA LEU A 95 -7.04 -9.00 -21.63
C LEU A 95 -8.49 -8.71 -21.23
N ALA A 96 -9.17 -7.80 -21.95
CA ALA A 96 -10.60 -7.54 -21.74
C ALA A 96 -11.48 -8.75 -22.11
N GLN A 97 -11.14 -9.47 -23.18
CA GLN A 97 -11.87 -10.65 -23.63
C GLN A 97 -11.57 -11.90 -22.79
N ALA A 98 -10.33 -12.12 -22.37
CA ALA A 98 -9.95 -13.17 -21.43
C ALA A 98 -10.63 -12.97 -20.07
N ARG A 99 -10.72 -11.72 -19.58
CA ARG A 99 -11.53 -11.36 -18.39
C ARG A 99 -13.02 -11.66 -18.55
N ALA A 100 -13.55 -11.66 -19.77
CA ALA A 100 -14.95 -11.94 -20.05
C ALA A 100 -15.26 -13.44 -20.24
N GLN A 101 -14.25 -14.29 -20.43
CA GLN A 101 -14.42 -15.71 -20.82
C GLN A 101 -13.89 -16.71 -19.80
N SER A 102 -13.17 -16.28 -18.75
CA SER A 102 -12.77 -17.17 -17.65
C SER A 102 -13.98 -17.51 -16.77
N PRO A 103 -14.24 -18.80 -16.48
CA PRO A 103 -15.23 -19.18 -15.49
C PRO A 103 -14.72 -18.79 -14.10
N SER A 104 -15.50 -17.95 -13.42
CA SER A 104 -15.38 -17.47 -12.03
C SER A 104 -14.18 -18.03 -11.23
N SER A 105 -13.09 -17.25 -11.18
CA SER A 105 -12.14 -17.22 -10.07
C SER A 105 -12.20 -15.82 -9.45
N PRO A 106 -12.04 -15.69 -8.12
CA PRO A 106 -12.62 -14.59 -7.35
C PRO A 106 -12.02 -13.24 -7.74
N SER A 107 -12.86 -12.20 -7.68
CA SER A 107 -12.56 -10.79 -7.96
C SER A 107 -11.38 -10.19 -7.17
N GLY A 108 -10.80 -10.92 -6.23
CA GLY A 108 -10.03 -10.39 -5.11
C GLY A 108 -8.99 -9.32 -5.44
N VAL A 109 -8.13 -9.47 -6.45
CA VAL A 109 -6.98 -8.55 -6.60
C VAL A 109 -7.35 -7.21 -7.25
N ARG A 110 -8.36 -7.18 -8.13
CA ARG A 110 -8.81 -5.95 -8.79
C ARG A 110 -9.91 -5.22 -8.03
N ASP A 111 -10.61 -5.97 -7.19
CA ASP A 111 -11.63 -5.48 -6.26
C ASP A 111 -10.99 -4.77 -5.05
N MET A 112 -9.81 -5.26 -4.60
CA MET A 112 -9.07 -4.72 -3.44
C MET A 112 -8.62 -3.25 -3.55
N MET A 113 -8.59 -2.69 -4.76
CA MET A 113 -8.11 -1.32 -5.03
C MET A 113 -9.23 -0.37 -5.46
N LEU A 114 -10.47 -0.86 -5.59
CA LEU A 114 -11.62 -0.03 -5.87
C LEU A 114 -12.24 0.46 -4.55
N PRO A 115 -12.71 1.71 -4.49
CA PRO A 115 -13.52 2.17 -3.38
C PRO A 115 -14.74 1.28 -3.17
N LEU A 116 -15.17 1.13 -1.93
CA LEU A 116 -16.43 0.47 -1.62
C LEU A 116 -17.59 1.19 -2.29
N SER A 117 -18.56 0.42 -2.77
CA SER A 117 -19.86 0.96 -3.15
C SER A 117 -20.67 1.36 -1.91
N ASN A 118 -21.71 2.17 -2.10
CA ASN A 118 -22.62 2.54 -1.00
C ASN A 118 -23.26 1.31 -0.33
N GLU A 119 -23.60 0.27 -1.10
CA GLU A 119 -24.16 -0.97 -0.55
C GLU A 119 -23.13 -1.70 0.33
N GLU A 120 -21.87 -1.74 -0.09
CA GLU A 120 -20.79 -2.33 0.71
C GLU A 120 -20.45 -1.51 1.96
N LEU A 121 -20.59 -0.17 1.89
CA LEU A 121 -20.44 0.71 3.05
C LEU A 121 -21.59 0.51 4.03
N ASP A 122 -22.84 0.43 3.55
CA ASP A 122 -24.03 0.15 4.37
C ASP A 122 -23.92 -1.23 5.05
N ASP A 123 -23.42 -2.24 4.33
CA ASP A 123 -23.17 -3.59 4.88
C ASP A 123 -22.10 -3.54 5.98
N LEU A 124 -20.99 -2.83 5.74
CA LEU A 124 -19.91 -2.66 6.72
C LEU A 124 -20.39 -1.90 7.97
N ASP A 125 -21.17 -0.83 7.79
CA ASP A 125 -21.77 -0.08 8.90
C ASP A 125 -22.72 -0.96 9.72
N GLY A 126 -23.60 -1.70 9.05
CA GLY A 126 -24.51 -2.65 9.70
C GLY A 126 -23.78 -3.72 10.50
N PHE A 127 -22.65 -4.21 9.99
CA PHE A 127 -21.78 -5.15 10.71
C PHE A 127 -21.16 -4.50 11.96
N LEU A 128 -20.54 -3.33 11.81
CA LEU A 128 -19.89 -2.61 12.91
C LEU A 128 -20.88 -2.27 14.03
N LEU A 129 -22.08 -1.81 13.68
CA LEU A 129 -23.17 -1.53 14.62
C LEU A 129 -23.70 -2.81 15.32
N GLY A 130 -23.53 -3.97 14.69
CA GLY A 130 -23.95 -5.26 15.23
C GLY A 130 -22.99 -5.88 16.24
N LEU A 131 -21.80 -5.29 16.45
CA LEU A 131 -20.82 -5.79 17.42
C LEU A 131 -21.29 -5.52 18.86
N ASP A 132 -21.27 -6.55 19.70
CA ASP A 132 -21.66 -6.47 21.12
C ASP A 132 -20.53 -5.92 22.02
N ALA A 133 -19.51 -5.30 21.42
CA ALA A 133 -18.36 -4.76 22.13
C ALA A 133 -18.55 -3.26 22.37
N GLU A 134 -18.58 -2.83 23.63
CA GLU A 134 -18.75 -1.42 24.00
C GLU A 134 -17.65 -0.50 23.43
N GLU A 135 -16.48 -1.06 23.12
CA GLU A 135 -15.33 -0.35 22.55
C GLU A 135 -15.17 -0.54 21.02
N SER A 136 -16.11 -1.18 20.32
CA SER A 136 -16.02 -1.28 18.85
C SER A 136 -16.32 0.04 18.16
N MET A 137 -15.68 0.27 17.02
CA MET A 137 -15.85 1.50 16.24
C MET A 137 -17.11 1.43 15.37
N THR A 138 -17.81 2.56 15.24
CA THR A 138 -18.79 2.79 14.16
C THR A 138 -18.07 3.12 12.85
N LEU A 139 -18.79 3.17 11.71
CA LEU A 139 -18.18 3.53 10.42
C LEU A 139 -17.50 4.91 10.47
N ASP A 140 -18.19 5.93 10.96
CA ASP A 140 -17.65 7.30 11.06
C ASP A 140 -16.36 7.34 11.91
N MET A 141 -16.35 6.62 13.04
CA MET A 141 -15.17 6.51 13.91
C MET A 141 -14.02 5.78 13.21
N LEU A 142 -14.32 4.67 12.52
CA LEU A 142 -13.35 3.91 11.75
C LEU A 142 -12.74 4.76 10.63
N ASP A 143 -13.56 5.55 9.93
CA ASP A 143 -13.11 6.42 8.85
C ASP A 143 -12.11 7.46 9.34
N GLY A 144 -12.41 8.17 10.44
CA GLY A 144 -11.48 9.14 11.03
C GLY A 144 -10.20 8.49 11.54
N PHE A 145 -10.32 7.32 12.16
CA PHE A 145 -9.18 6.52 12.60
C PHE A 145 -8.27 6.13 11.41
N MET A 146 -8.85 5.70 10.29
CA MET A 146 -8.14 5.37 9.07
C MET A 146 -7.46 6.59 8.43
N HIS A 147 -8.12 7.74 8.40
CA HIS A 147 -7.51 8.97 7.88
C HIS A 147 -6.23 9.33 8.64
N ALA A 148 -6.26 9.28 9.97
CA ALA A 148 -5.06 9.49 10.80
C ALA A 148 -3.96 8.46 10.53
N LEU A 149 -4.30 7.18 10.37
CA LEU A 149 -3.33 6.14 10.00
C LEU A 149 -2.72 6.38 8.61
N ALA A 150 -3.52 6.85 7.65
CA ALA A 150 -3.09 7.09 6.29
C ALA A 150 -2.10 8.25 6.18
N ILE A 151 -2.34 9.35 6.88
CA ILE A 151 -1.56 10.59 6.76
C ILE A 151 -0.51 10.81 7.86
N GLY A 152 -0.56 9.99 8.91
CA GLY A 152 0.32 10.13 10.07
C GLY A 152 1.82 9.96 9.77
N PRO A 153 2.68 10.23 10.76
CA PRO A 153 4.13 10.31 10.58
C PRO A 153 4.79 8.97 10.19
N GLN A 154 4.15 7.84 10.51
CA GLN A 154 4.70 6.51 10.31
C GLN A 154 3.61 5.46 10.07
N THR A 155 3.97 4.39 9.37
CA THR A 155 3.08 3.25 9.18
C THR A 155 2.87 2.49 10.49
N VAL A 156 1.61 2.34 10.91
CA VAL A 156 1.25 1.51 12.07
C VAL A 156 0.84 0.12 11.58
N MET A 157 1.47 -0.92 12.13
CA MET A 157 1.19 -2.31 11.74
C MET A 157 -0.26 -2.71 12.06
N PRO A 158 -0.97 -3.43 11.17
CA PRO A 158 -2.35 -3.87 11.36
C PRO A 158 -2.63 -4.59 12.69
N SER A 159 -1.67 -5.39 13.17
CA SER A 159 -1.78 -6.07 14.47
C SER A 159 -1.93 -5.13 15.67
N ARG A 160 -1.56 -3.85 15.54
CA ARG A 160 -1.70 -2.85 16.62
C ARG A 160 -3.04 -2.14 16.61
N TRP A 161 -3.76 -2.13 15.49
CA TRP A 161 -4.93 -1.28 15.31
C TRP A 161 -6.20 -2.05 14.92
N LEU A 162 -6.10 -3.17 14.20
CA LEU A 162 -7.26 -4.01 13.87
C LEU A 162 -8.03 -4.50 15.10
N PRO A 163 -7.40 -4.99 16.20
CA PRO A 163 -8.16 -5.42 17.38
C PRO A 163 -9.06 -4.31 17.95
N LYS A 164 -8.61 -3.05 17.85
CA LYS A 164 -9.34 -1.88 18.37
C LYS A 164 -10.59 -1.58 17.57
N VAL A 165 -10.57 -1.78 16.25
CA VAL A 165 -11.77 -1.59 15.41
C VAL A 165 -12.91 -2.47 15.91
N TRP A 166 -12.57 -3.70 16.31
CA TRP A 166 -13.51 -4.72 16.75
C TRP A 166 -13.88 -4.65 18.23
N GLY A 167 -13.28 -3.73 19.01
CA GLY A 167 -13.41 -3.73 20.48
C GLY A 167 -12.79 -4.97 21.14
N GLN A 168 -11.76 -5.56 20.52
CA GLN A 168 -11.07 -6.76 21.02
C GLN A 168 -9.70 -6.43 21.64
N ALA A 169 -9.29 -7.24 22.62
CA ALA A 169 -7.98 -7.10 23.26
C ALA A 169 -6.81 -7.49 22.33
N GLU A 170 -6.97 -8.57 21.55
CA GLU A 170 -5.94 -9.11 20.66
C GLU A 170 -6.59 -9.76 19.43
N GLY A 171 -5.82 -9.92 18.34
CA GLY A 171 -6.25 -10.63 17.14
C GLY A 171 -6.73 -9.69 16.02
N PRO A 172 -6.29 -9.90 14.77
CA PRO A 172 -6.63 -9.01 13.66
C PRO A 172 -8.02 -9.29 13.05
N LEU A 173 -8.59 -10.46 13.34
CA LEU A 173 -9.84 -10.90 12.74
C LEU A 173 -11.05 -10.38 13.53
N PRO A 174 -12.10 -9.91 12.84
CA PRO A 174 -13.34 -9.51 13.50
C PRO A 174 -14.03 -10.71 14.17
N PRO A 175 -14.93 -10.47 15.14
CA PRO A 175 -15.80 -11.51 15.67
C PRO A 175 -16.74 -11.95 14.55
N ALA A 176 -16.70 -13.22 14.19
CA ALA A 176 -17.48 -13.80 13.11
C ALA A 176 -17.79 -15.27 13.40
N GLU A 177 -18.86 -15.80 12.81
CA GLU A 177 -19.25 -17.20 12.94
C GLU A 177 -18.32 -18.14 12.16
N SER A 178 -17.64 -17.60 11.14
CA SER A 178 -16.72 -18.35 10.28
C SER A 178 -15.51 -17.53 9.82
N LEU A 179 -14.47 -18.23 9.36
CA LEU A 179 -13.28 -17.59 8.78
C LEU A 179 -13.61 -16.88 7.46
N ASP A 180 -14.54 -17.40 6.67
CA ASP A 180 -14.96 -16.78 5.40
C ASP A 180 -15.66 -15.44 5.66
N GLU A 181 -16.53 -15.40 6.67
CA GLU A 181 -17.16 -14.16 7.13
C GLU A 181 -16.14 -13.18 7.71
N ALA A 182 -15.19 -13.66 8.54
CA ALA A 182 -14.14 -12.81 9.07
C ALA A 182 -13.28 -12.17 7.97
N ASN A 183 -12.94 -12.95 6.93
CA ASN A 183 -12.19 -12.48 5.78
C ASN A 183 -13.00 -11.51 4.91
N HIS A 184 -14.32 -11.69 4.82
CA HIS A 184 -15.19 -10.77 4.11
C HIS A 184 -15.17 -9.37 4.74
N TRP A 185 -15.44 -9.27 6.05
CA TRP A 185 -15.45 -7.99 6.77
C TRP A 185 -14.07 -7.33 6.81
N LEU A 186 -13.02 -8.12 7.05
CA LEU A 186 -11.65 -7.62 6.97
C LEU A 186 -11.31 -7.12 5.55
N GLY A 187 -11.82 -7.79 4.51
CA GLY A 187 -11.65 -7.40 3.12
C GLY A 187 -12.30 -6.06 2.80
N LEU A 188 -13.55 -5.83 3.23
CA LEU A 188 -14.24 -4.54 3.08
C LEU A 188 -13.48 -3.42 3.81
N LEU A 189 -13.11 -3.67 5.06
CA LEU A 189 -12.35 -2.72 5.86
C LEU A 189 -11.03 -2.33 5.16
N MET A 190 -10.24 -3.31 4.72
CA MET A 190 -8.95 -3.01 4.08
C MET A 190 -9.12 -2.32 2.73
N ARG A 191 -10.20 -2.60 1.98
CA ARG A 191 -10.54 -1.87 0.74
C ARG A 191 -10.84 -0.40 1.02
N HIS A 192 -11.64 -0.11 2.06
CA HIS A 192 -11.91 1.25 2.48
C HIS A 192 -10.63 2.00 2.89
N PHE A 193 -9.77 1.35 3.68
CA PHE A 193 -8.49 1.95 4.04
C PHE A 193 -7.60 2.23 2.83
N ASN A 194 -7.53 1.30 1.88
CA ASN A 194 -6.76 1.47 0.66
C ASN A 194 -7.32 2.59 -0.22
N SER A 195 -8.64 2.80 -0.28
CA SER A 195 -9.20 3.91 -1.04
C SER A 195 -8.87 5.27 -0.43
N ILE A 196 -8.85 5.38 0.91
CA ILE A 196 -8.39 6.59 1.60
C ILE A 196 -6.92 6.86 1.25
N VAL A 197 -6.05 5.86 1.38
CA VAL A 197 -4.62 5.98 1.03
C VAL A 197 -4.44 6.41 -0.43
N ALA A 198 -5.14 5.76 -1.35
CA ALA A 198 -5.09 6.08 -2.78
C ALA A 198 -5.60 7.51 -3.07
N GLY A 199 -6.59 8.00 -2.33
CA GLY A 199 -7.09 9.38 -2.42
C GLY A 199 -6.01 10.41 -2.11
N TYR A 200 -5.23 10.19 -1.05
CA TYR A 200 -4.11 11.05 -0.68
C TYR A 200 -2.93 11.01 -1.67
N GLU A 201 -2.75 9.92 -2.41
CA GLU A 201 -1.71 9.78 -3.44
C GLU A 201 -2.02 10.53 -4.75
N GLN A 202 -3.27 10.98 -4.94
CA GLN A 202 -3.66 11.77 -6.10
C GLN A 202 -3.06 13.18 -6.09
N ASN A 203 -3.02 13.81 -7.26
CA ASN A 203 -2.56 15.19 -7.42
C ASN A 203 -3.54 16.04 -8.27
N PRO A 204 -4.39 16.87 -7.65
CA PRO A 204 -4.50 17.12 -6.20
C PRO A 204 -5.07 15.91 -5.44
N PRO A 205 -4.84 15.81 -4.11
CA PRO A 205 -5.45 14.78 -3.27
C PRO A 205 -6.97 14.79 -3.36
N ILE A 206 -7.58 13.61 -3.34
CA ILE A 206 -9.02 13.40 -3.20
C ILE A 206 -9.26 12.99 -1.75
N ILE A 207 -9.86 13.87 -0.96
CA ILE A 207 -10.11 13.70 0.48
C ILE A 207 -11.62 13.72 0.66
N GLU A 208 -12.19 12.58 1.05
CA GLU A 208 -13.64 12.40 1.22
C GLU A 208 -13.90 11.70 2.56
N PRO A 209 -13.81 12.44 3.68
CA PRO A 209 -14.13 11.88 4.99
C PRO A 209 -15.60 11.48 5.08
N CYS A 210 -15.90 10.42 5.83
CA CYS A 210 -17.25 9.90 5.95
C CYS A 210 -17.80 10.11 7.37
N TRP A 211 -18.84 10.93 7.48
CA TRP A 211 -19.63 11.08 8.71
C TRP A 211 -21.10 11.35 8.40
N SER A 212 -21.95 11.13 9.39
CA SER A 212 -23.38 11.41 9.30
C SER A 212 -23.73 12.90 9.50
N SER A 213 -24.88 13.33 8.95
CA SER A 213 -25.48 14.62 9.26
C SER A 213 -26.67 14.42 10.20
N THR A 214 -26.80 15.28 11.21
CA THR A 214 -27.88 15.24 12.21
C THR A 214 -28.84 16.42 11.99
N ARG A 215 -30.15 16.16 12.05
CA ARG A 215 -31.17 17.23 12.01
C ARG A 215 -31.33 17.85 13.40
N TYR A 216 -31.07 19.15 13.50
CA TYR A 216 -31.24 19.93 14.72
C TYR A 216 -32.39 20.94 14.58
N GLY A 217 -33.54 20.64 15.19
CA GLY A 217 -34.66 21.58 15.29
C GLY A 217 -35.01 22.26 13.96
N ASP A 218 -35.05 23.60 13.97
CA ASP A 218 -35.31 24.44 12.79
C ASP A 218 -34.03 24.76 11.99
N ASP A 219 -32.83 24.39 12.49
CA ASP A 219 -31.52 24.73 11.90
C ASP A 219 -31.15 23.83 10.71
N GLY A 220 -31.98 22.85 10.37
CA GLY A 220 -31.76 21.96 9.24
C GLY A 220 -30.92 20.72 9.58
N GLU A 221 -30.40 20.07 8.54
CA GLU A 221 -29.41 19.00 8.65
C GLU A 221 -28.02 19.63 8.68
N LEU A 222 -27.23 19.29 9.69
CA LEU A 222 -25.89 19.80 9.92
C LEU A 222 -24.93 18.62 10.06
N ASP A 223 -23.69 18.80 9.61
CA ASP A 223 -22.66 17.78 9.70
C ASP A 223 -22.25 17.51 11.15
N ASP A 224 -22.09 16.23 11.46
CA ASP A 224 -21.74 15.73 12.79
C ASP A 224 -20.45 14.88 12.71
N ALA A 225 -19.31 15.56 12.82
CA ALA A 225 -18.00 14.93 12.75
C ALA A 225 -17.39 14.59 14.13
N GLU A 226 -18.16 14.64 15.23
CA GLU A 226 -17.61 14.41 16.59
C GLU A 226 -17.07 12.98 16.73
N THR A 227 -17.84 11.99 16.29
CA THR A 227 -17.46 10.57 16.30
C THR A 227 -16.27 10.28 15.39
N TRP A 228 -16.25 10.91 14.21
CA TRP A 228 -15.14 10.84 13.27
C TRP A 228 -13.85 11.40 13.87
N ALA A 229 -13.92 12.60 14.48
CA ALA A 229 -12.78 13.25 15.11
C ALA A 229 -12.24 12.42 16.27
N HIS A 230 -13.13 11.82 17.06
CA HIS A 230 -12.73 10.88 18.12
C HIS A 230 -11.94 9.70 17.57
N GLY A 231 -12.40 9.10 16.46
CA GLY A 231 -11.66 8.05 15.74
C GLY A 231 -10.26 8.50 15.32
N PHE A 232 -10.13 9.69 14.75
CA PHE A 232 -8.84 10.26 14.36
C PHE A 232 -7.87 10.34 15.55
N ILE A 233 -8.34 10.83 16.69
CA ILE A 233 -7.55 10.95 17.93
C ILE A 233 -7.10 9.59 18.45
N GLN A 234 -7.98 8.58 18.43
CA GLN A 234 -7.63 7.22 18.85
C GLN A 234 -6.47 6.64 18.03
N ALA A 235 -6.39 6.95 16.73
CA ALA A 235 -5.27 6.57 15.87
C ALA A 235 -3.99 7.38 16.17
N VAL A 236 -4.12 8.68 16.44
CA VAL A 236 -3.00 9.53 16.90
C VAL A 236 -2.38 8.95 18.17
N GLU A 237 -3.20 8.52 19.13
CA GLU A 237 -2.75 7.95 20.41
C GLU A 237 -1.90 6.67 20.27
N LEU A 238 -2.07 5.91 19.19
CA LEU A 238 -1.20 4.74 18.89
C LEU A 238 0.27 5.11 18.74
N SER A 239 0.54 6.37 18.40
CA SER A 239 1.88 6.91 18.18
C SER A 239 2.00 8.38 18.59
N ARG A 240 1.35 8.80 19.69
CA ARG A 240 1.28 10.19 20.14
C ARG A 240 2.64 10.90 20.14
N ALA A 241 3.69 10.21 20.60
CA ALA A 241 5.05 10.73 20.61
C ALA A 241 5.59 11.10 19.21
N ALA A 242 5.20 10.37 18.16
CA ALA A 242 5.59 10.68 16.78
C ALA A 242 4.79 11.87 16.21
N TRP A 243 3.55 12.07 16.66
CA TRP A 243 2.71 13.20 16.26
C TRP A 243 3.12 14.53 16.91
N GLN A 244 3.92 14.48 17.98
CA GLN A 244 4.29 15.66 18.78
C GLN A 244 4.94 16.77 17.95
N GLU A 245 5.73 16.44 16.93
CA GLU A 245 6.37 17.44 16.06
C GLU A 245 5.34 18.30 15.31
N LEU A 246 4.23 17.71 14.84
CA LEU A 246 3.12 18.48 14.27
C LEU A 246 2.36 19.25 15.35
N LEU A 247 2.11 18.63 16.51
CA LEU A 247 1.37 19.26 17.60
C LEU A 247 2.13 20.43 18.26
N ASP A 248 3.46 20.50 18.12
CA ASP A 248 4.29 21.62 18.56
C ASP A 248 4.45 22.71 17.49
N ASP A 249 4.18 22.40 16.22
CA ASP A 249 4.25 23.36 15.11
C ASP A 249 3.04 24.30 15.11
N PRO A 250 3.21 25.64 15.01
CA PRO A 250 2.08 26.57 14.98
C PRO A 250 1.10 26.37 13.82
N GLY A 251 1.58 25.86 12.68
CA GLY A 251 0.73 25.46 11.56
C GLY A 251 0.00 24.16 11.88
N GLY A 252 0.74 23.16 12.36
CA GLY A 252 0.21 21.88 12.83
C GLY A 252 -0.90 22.03 13.88
N GLN A 253 -0.71 22.88 14.89
CA GLN A 253 -1.73 23.22 15.89
C GLN A 253 -3.00 23.78 15.26
N ARG A 254 -2.87 24.64 14.24
CA ARG A 254 -4.02 25.23 13.54
C ARG A 254 -4.79 24.18 12.75
N TRP A 255 -4.09 23.30 12.03
CA TRP A 255 -4.73 22.24 11.25
C TRP A 255 -5.33 21.16 12.16
N TYR A 256 -4.70 20.87 13.29
CA TYR A 256 -5.23 19.89 14.24
C TYR A 256 -6.41 20.42 15.06
N GLN A 257 -6.54 21.75 15.21
CA GLN A 257 -7.55 22.38 16.06
C GLN A 257 -9.01 21.89 15.84
N PRO A 258 -9.58 21.87 14.62
CA PRO A 258 -10.96 21.42 14.45
C PRO A 258 -11.18 19.97 14.90
N ILE A 259 -10.19 19.10 14.65
CA ILE A 259 -10.22 17.69 15.06
C ILE A 259 -10.15 17.59 16.60
N GLY A 260 -9.20 18.29 17.22
CA GLY A 260 -9.04 18.29 18.67
C GLY A 260 -10.26 18.85 19.40
N LEU A 261 -10.83 19.96 18.93
CA LEU A 261 -12.03 20.56 19.51
C LEU A 261 -13.25 19.64 19.45
N LEU A 262 -13.40 18.86 18.38
CA LEU A 262 -14.55 17.98 18.16
C LEU A 262 -14.41 16.61 18.86
N GLY A 263 -13.20 16.11 19.10
CA GLY A 263 -13.01 14.73 19.54
C GLY A 263 -12.27 14.50 20.87
N GLU A 264 -11.59 15.51 21.43
CA GLU A 264 -10.93 15.41 22.76
C GLU A 264 -11.79 16.08 23.84
N ASP A 265 -11.81 15.56 25.06
CA ASP A 265 -12.62 16.13 26.16
C ASP A 265 -12.02 17.42 26.78
N ASP A 266 -10.71 17.64 26.67
CA ASP A 266 -9.97 18.76 27.29
C ASP A 266 -8.88 19.29 26.35
N PHE A 267 -9.29 19.65 25.14
CA PHE A 267 -8.37 20.13 24.10
C PHE A 267 -7.83 21.54 24.40
N SER A 268 -8.71 22.45 24.83
CA SER A 268 -8.35 23.85 25.07
C SER A 268 -9.30 24.54 26.04
N ALA A 269 -8.82 25.60 26.69
CA ALA A 269 -9.62 26.36 27.67
C ALA A 269 -10.90 26.98 27.09
N ASP A 270 -10.92 27.26 25.78
CA ASP A 270 -12.05 27.89 25.10
C ASP A 270 -12.96 26.85 24.40
N GLN A 271 -12.71 25.54 24.57
CA GLN A 271 -13.42 24.48 23.84
C GLN A 271 -14.94 24.55 24.02
N ASP A 272 -15.43 24.60 25.26
CA ASP A 272 -16.86 24.72 25.58
C ASP A 272 -17.53 25.93 24.93
N GLU A 273 -16.79 27.00 24.68
CA GLU A 273 -17.30 28.18 23.98
C GLU A 273 -17.33 27.98 22.47
N LEU A 274 -16.30 27.33 21.93
CA LEU A 274 -16.12 27.07 20.51
C LEU A 274 -16.99 25.93 19.97
N THR A 275 -17.44 24.99 20.81
CA THR A 275 -18.23 23.81 20.40
C THR A 275 -19.65 23.79 20.94
N ARG A 276 -20.11 24.88 21.58
CA ARG A 276 -21.38 24.95 22.32
C ARG A 276 -22.61 24.55 21.50
N THR A 277 -22.67 24.97 20.24
CA THR A 277 -23.85 24.83 19.39
C THR A 277 -23.58 23.88 18.21
N PRO A 278 -24.62 23.18 17.69
CA PRO A 278 -24.47 22.34 16.50
C PRO A 278 -23.88 23.09 15.30
N ALA A 279 -24.29 24.33 15.06
CA ALA A 279 -23.76 25.15 13.97
C ALA A 279 -22.26 25.47 14.12
N GLN A 280 -21.77 25.64 15.35
CA GLN A 280 -20.34 25.82 15.58
C GLN A 280 -19.56 24.53 15.30
N ARG A 281 -20.10 23.37 15.69
CA ARG A 281 -19.46 22.07 15.43
C ARG A 281 -19.46 21.73 13.95
N ALA A 282 -20.54 21.99 13.23
CA ALA A 282 -20.60 21.87 11.78
C ALA A 282 -19.58 22.78 11.08
N ALA A 283 -19.41 24.03 11.55
CA ALA A 283 -18.38 24.93 11.03
C ALA A 283 -16.94 24.45 11.31
N LEU A 284 -16.72 23.64 12.34
CA LEU A 284 -15.44 22.96 12.57
C LEU A 284 -15.28 21.76 11.63
N ALA A 285 -16.35 20.99 11.40
CA ALA A 285 -16.35 19.87 10.45
C ALA A 285 -15.99 20.32 9.02
N GLU A 286 -16.51 21.46 8.57
CA GLU A 286 -16.18 22.08 7.27
C GLU A 286 -14.67 22.37 7.10
N GLN A 287 -13.90 22.47 8.20
CA GLN A 287 -12.46 22.73 8.16
C GLN A 287 -11.61 21.44 8.13
N ILE A 288 -12.22 20.27 8.33
CA ILE A 288 -11.48 19.01 8.47
C ILE A 288 -10.78 18.62 7.17
N GLU A 289 -11.45 18.68 6.02
CA GLU A 289 -10.84 18.30 4.72
C GLU A 289 -9.57 19.09 4.42
N ASP A 290 -9.64 20.43 4.55
CA ASP A 290 -8.48 21.30 4.39
C ASP A 290 -7.40 20.98 5.41
N SER A 291 -7.78 20.71 6.67
CA SER A 291 -6.84 20.34 7.73
C SER A 291 -6.09 19.05 7.41
N LEU A 292 -6.78 18.04 6.87
CA LEU A 292 -6.20 16.78 6.46
C LEU A 292 -5.20 16.95 5.31
N ALA A 293 -5.52 17.79 4.33
CA ALA A 293 -4.59 18.10 3.24
C ALA A 293 -3.28 18.69 3.77
N HIS A 294 -3.36 19.61 4.74
CA HIS A 294 -2.17 20.23 5.32
C HIS A 294 -1.37 19.28 6.24
N ILE A 295 -2.06 18.48 7.06
CA ILE A 295 -1.43 17.44 7.90
C ILE A 295 -0.70 16.42 7.02
N HIS A 296 -1.33 15.96 5.94
CA HIS A 296 -0.71 15.06 4.97
C HIS A 296 0.54 15.70 4.34
N ALA A 297 0.43 16.95 3.87
CA ALA A 297 1.55 17.68 3.27
C ALA A 297 2.72 17.89 4.24
N PHE A 298 2.44 18.08 5.54
CA PHE A 298 3.46 18.19 6.59
C PHE A 298 4.29 16.91 6.73
N TRP A 299 3.64 15.75 6.72
CA TRP A 299 4.31 14.46 6.90
C TRP A 299 4.86 13.82 5.62
N LEU A 300 4.45 14.30 4.44
CA LEU A 300 4.85 13.70 3.17
C LEU A 300 6.38 13.71 2.95
N PRO A 301 7.11 14.84 3.12
CA PRO A 301 8.57 14.86 2.93
C PRO A 301 9.35 13.91 3.86
N PRO A 302 9.13 13.88 5.19
CA PRO A 302 9.85 12.93 6.05
C PRO A 302 9.52 11.47 5.73
N ARG A 303 8.27 11.17 5.34
CA ARG A 303 7.90 9.80 4.91
C ARG A 303 8.58 9.37 3.62
N GLN A 304 8.64 10.25 2.63
CA GLN A 304 9.38 10.00 1.38
C GLN A 304 10.86 9.76 1.67
N ALA A 305 11.48 10.57 2.53
CA ALA A 305 12.88 10.38 2.91
C ALA A 305 13.14 9.03 3.61
N VAL A 306 12.20 8.55 4.44
CA VAL A 306 12.28 7.22 5.04
C VAL A 306 12.13 6.12 3.98
N ALA A 307 11.13 6.22 3.10
CA ALA A 307 10.89 5.26 2.03
C ALA A 307 12.10 5.15 1.06
N GLU A 308 12.70 6.28 0.68
CA GLU A 308 13.91 6.34 -0.14
C GLU A 308 15.10 5.66 0.55
N ARG A 309 15.29 5.91 1.86
CA ARG A 309 16.35 5.26 2.64
C ARG A 309 16.14 3.76 2.72
N GLU A 310 14.92 3.30 2.96
CA GLU A 310 14.60 1.87 2.98
C GLU A 310 14.80 1.21 1.59
N HIS A 311 14.36 1.88 0.52
CA HIS A 311 14.57 1.41 -0.84
C HIS A 311 16.07 1.29 -1.16
N ALA A 312 16.85 2.32 -0.84
CA ALA A 312 18.31 2.31 -0.99
C ALA A 312 18.98 1.21 -0.16
N GLN A 313 18.49 0.92 1.05
CA GLN A 313 18.98 -0.20 1.86
C GLN A 313 18.66 -1.56 1.24
N ARG A 314 17.46 -1.74 0.68
CA ARG A 314 17.04 -2.99 -0.01
C ARG A 314 17.84 -3.21 -1.30
N MET A 315 18.10 -2.14 -2.05
CA MET A 315 18.90 -2.14 -3.29
C MET A 315 20.41 -2.17 -3.05
N GLY A 316 20.85 -1.87 -1.82
CA GLY A 316 22.23 -2.01 -1.40
C GLY A 316 22.72 -3.44 -1.63
N ARG A 317 23.89 -3.60 -2.25
CA ARG A 317 24.49 -4.90 -2.54
C ARG A 317 24.54 -5.75 -1.27
N LYS A 318 23.65 -6.74 -1.17
CA LYS A 318 23.65 -7.70 -0.07
C LYS A 318 25.00 -8.40 -0.09
N VAL A 319 25.84 -8.10 0.91
CA VAL A 319 27.16 -8.72 1.02
C VAL A 319 26.96 -10.21 1.19
N GLY A 320 27.35 -10.97 0.18
CA GLY A 320 27.20 -12.41 0.20
C GLY A 320 27.96 -13.00 1.39
N ARG A 321 27.43 -14.06 2.00
CA ARG A 321 28.03 -14.74 3.16
C ARG A 321 29.54 -15.07 2.98
N ASN A 322 29.97 -15.27 1.74
CA ASN A 322 31.37 -15.58 1.37
C ASN A 322 32.16 -14.41 0.76
N GLU A 323 31.56 -13.23 0.58
CA GLU A 323 32.21 -12.04 0.02
C GLU A 323 33.09 -11.33 1.06
N PRO A 324 34.05 -10.48 0.63
CA PRO A 324 34.81 -9.63 1.52
C PRO A 324 33.91 -8.77 2.41
N CYS A 325 34.19 -8.77 3.71
CA CYS A 325 33.40 -8.04 4.70
C CYS A 325 33.62 -6.53 4.54
N PRO A 326 32.54 -5.72 4.52
CA PRO A 326 32.62 -4.28 4.28
C PRO A 326 33.27 -3.48 5.42
N CYS A 327 33.52 -4.08 6.59
CA CYS A 327 34.20 -3.44 7.71
C CYS A 327 35.71 -3.18 7.47
N GLY A 328 36.25 -3.58 6.32
CA GLY A 328 37.66 -3.39 5.97
C GLY A 328 38.62 -4.41 6.58
N GLY A 329 38.14 -5.38 7.36
CA GLY A 329 38.97 -6.39 8.04
C GLY A 329 39.53 -7.50 7.14
N GLY A 330 39.34 -7.43 5.81
CA GLY A 330 39.88 -8.38 4.82
C GLY A 330 39.30 -9.80 4.85
N ASN A 331 38.50 -10.15 5.86
CA ASN A 331 37.87 -11.47 6.03
C ASN A 331 36.55 -11.58 5.27
N LYS A 332 36.11 -12.81 4.98
CA LYS A 332 34.76 -13.08 4.43
C LYS A 332 33.69 -12.68 5.44
N PHE A 333 32.55 -12.16 5.00
CA PHE A 333 31.47 -11.65 5.86
C PHE A 333 31.07 -12.63 6.98
N LYS A 334 30.87 -13.92 6.68
CA LYS A 334 30.52 -14.96 7.69
C LYS A 334 31.57 -15.21 8.78
N LYS A 335 32.81 -14.79 8.56
CA LYS A 335 33.92 -14.95 9.51
C LYS A 335 34.27 -13.63 10.20
N CYS A 336 33.48 -12.59 9.98
CA CYS A 336 33.67 -11.26 10.53
C CYS A 336 32.33 -10.74 11.08
N CYS A 337 31.80 -9.65 10.55
CA CYS A 337 30.54 -9.05 11.02
C CYS A 337 29.31 -9.98 10.91
N GLY A 338 29.34 -10.97 10.01
CA GLY A 338 28.28 -11.99 9.88
C GLY A 338 28.56 -13.28 10.66
N ALA A 339 29.53 -13.29 11.59
CA ALA A 339 29.74 -14.43 12.48
C ALA A 339 28.69 -14.42 13.61
N ALA A 340 28.26 -15.61 14.04
CA ALA A 340 27.25 -15.77 15.10
C ALA A 340 27.62 -15.10 16.45
N ALA A 341 28.90 -14.80 16.66
CA ALA A 341 29.38 -14.08 17.84
C ALA A 341 29.19 -12.55 17.78
N HIS A 342 28.83 -12.00 16.61
CA HIS A 342 28.71 -10.55 16.35
C HIS A 342 27.30 -10.11 15.92
N LEU A 343 26.37 -11.04 15.74
CA LEU A 343 24.96 -10.75 15.48
C LEU A 343 24.26 -10.69 16.84
N HIS A 344 23.92 -9.48 17.28
CA HIS A 344 23.13 -9.23 18.50
C HIS A 344 21.64 -9.34 18.24
#